data_AF-A0A937I2B8-F1
#
_entry.id   AF-A0A937I2B8-F1
#
_cell.length_a   1.000
_cell.length_b   1.000
_cell.length_c   1.000
_cell.angle_alpha   90.00
_cell.angle_beta   90.00
_cell.angle_gamma   90.00
#
_symmetry.space_group_name_H-M   'P 1'
#
loop_
_entity.id
_entity.type
_entity.pdbx_description
1 polymer ?
#
loop_
_entity_poly.entity_id
_entity_poly.type
_entity_poly.pdbx_seq_one_letter_code
_entity_poly.pdbx_strand_id
1 'polypeptide(L)'
;MPIYEYQCSKCHKIFERIVSVADSTKTVFCDCSPKARAKKIISAPSFRLEGSGWYETDFKTGNKKNLVQSDVKSKKTSKEPKKTENSKPTKKD
;
A
#
# COMPACT_ATOMS: atom_id res chain seq x y z
N MET A 1 -12.09 1.06 21.77
CA MET A 1 -11.49 2.41 21.60
C MET A 1 -10.49 2.30 20.45
N PRO A 2 -10.67 3.02 19.33
CA PRO A 2 -9.85 2.80 18.13
C PRO A 2 -8.38 3.21 18.34
N ILE A 3 -7.47 2.46 17.73
CA ILE A 3 -6.05 2.78 17.64
C ILE A 3 -5.82 3.50 16.31
N TYR A 4 -5.14 4.62 16.35
CA TYR A 4 -4.74 5.38 15.17
C TYR A 4 -3.25 5.59 15.15
N GLU A 5 -2.71 5.62 13.94
CA GLU A 5 -1.30 5.85 13.67
C GLU A 5 -1.11 7.31 13.26
N TYR A 6 -0.07 7.94 13.81
CA TYR A 6 0.24 9.35 13.61
C TYR A 6 1.70 9.53 13.22
N GLN A 7 1.96 10.48 12.31
CA GLN A 7 3.31 10.92 11.96
C GLN A 7 3.57 12.33 12.49
N CYS A 8 4.66 12.49 13.22
CA CYS A 8 5.10 13.79 13.73
C CYS A 8 5.57 14.71 12.59
N SER A 9 5.16 15.98 12.60
CA SER A 9 5.61 16.96 11.58
C SER A 9 7.05 17.43 11.73
N LYS A 10 7.68 17.22 12.91
CA LYS A 10 9.05 17.69 13.20
C LYS A 10 10.10 16.59 13.08
N CYS A 11 9.90 15.47 13.78
CA CYS A 11 10.87 14.38 13.83
C CYS A 11 10.50 13.21 12.91
N HIS A 12 9.36 13.28 12.22
CA HIS A 12 8.86 12.26 11.28
C HIS A 12 8.67 10.86 11.85
N LYS A 13 8.83 10.67 13.16
CA LYS A 13 8.52 9.42 13.85
C LYS A 13 7.04 9.10 13.74
N ILE A 14 6.77 7.84 13.48
CA ILE A 14 5.43 7.25 13.43
C ILE A 14 5.17 6.60 14.78
N PHE A 15 3.97 6.80 15.32
CA PHE A 15 3.56 6.23 16.61
C PHE A 15 2.05 6.01 16.66
N GLU A 16 1.63 5.14 17.56
CA GLU A 16 0.23 4.79 17.75
C GLU A 16 -0.36 5.49 18.99
N ARG A 17 -1.65 5.84 18.91
CA ARG A 17 -2.43 6.33 20.06
C ARG A 17 -3.83 5.74 20.03
N ILE A 18 -4.32 5.38 21.21
CA ILE A 18 -5.72 5.04 21.43
C ILE A 18 -6.50 6.35 21.56
N VAL A 19 -7.50 6.57 20.70
CA VAL A 19 -8.29 7.81 20.68
C VAL A 19 -9.76 7.47 20.89
N SER A 20 -10.43 8.22 21.76
CA SER A 20 -11.88 8.10 21.91
C SER A 20 -12.59 8.66 20.68
N VAL A 21 -13.69 8.04 20.24
CA VAL A 21 -14.45 8.51 19.07
C VAL A 21 -14.97 9.94 19.27
N ALA A 22 -15.35 10.28 20.50
CA ALA A 22 -15.80 11.63 20.88
C ALA A 22 -14.71 12.70 20.76
N ASP A 23 -13.43 12.29 20.80
CA ASP A 23 -12.26 13.18 20.84
C ASP A 23 -11.52 13.25 19.50
N SER A 24 -12.16 12.81 18.41
CA SER A 24 -11.54 12.72 17.08
C SER A 24 -11.08 14.05 16.47
N THR A 25 -11.57 15.19 16.99
CA THR A 25 -11.18 16.55 16.56
C THR A 25 -9.97 17.11 17.32
N LYS A 26 -9.51 16.45 18.40
CA LYS A 26 -8.38 16.95 19.19
C LYS A 26 -7.07 16.81 18.42
N THR A 27 -6.25 17.86 18.50
CA THR A 27 -4.90 17.84 17.91
C THR A 27 -4.01 16.91 18.72
N VAL A 28 -3.30 16.00 18.05
CA VAL A 28 -2.34 15.08 18.68
C VAL A 28 -0.94 15.66 18.60
N PHE A 29 -0.18 15.55 19.68
CA PHE A 29 1.21 16.01 19.77
C PHE A 29 2.16 14.84 19.95
N CYS A 30 3.38 15.00 19.46
CA CYS A 30 4.47 14.02 19.61
C CYS A 30 5.32 14.35 20.83
N ASP A 31 5.80 13.32 21.53
CA ASP A 31 6.59 13.46 22.76
C ASP A 31 7.98 14.11 22.53
N CYS A 32 8.40 14.28 21.27
CA CYS A 32 9.66 14.98 20.96
C CYS A 32 9.61 16.49 21.28
N SER A 33 8.42 17.10 21.31
CA SER A 33 8.26 18.52 21.65
C SER A 33 6.78 18.86 21.88
N PRO A 34 6.42 19.66 22.90
CA PRO A 34 5.03 20.07 23.15
C PRO A 34 4.35 20.82 22.00
N LYS A 35 5.14 21.36 21.05
CA LYS A 35 4.64 22.08 19.87
C LYS A 35 4.65 21.23 18.60
N ALA A 36 5.08 19.96 18.67
CA ALA A 36 5.16 19.08 17.51
C ALA A 36 3.80 18.41 17.26
N ARG A 37 3.02 18.98 16.34
CA ARG A 37 1.75 18.37 15.91
C ARG A 37 2.00 17.10 15.11
N ALA A 38 1.14 16.11 15.28
CA ALA A 38 1.17 14.88 14.51
C ALA A 38 -0.07 14.78 13.61
N LYS A 39 0.11 14.26 12.40
CA LYS A 39 -0.97 14.02 11.44
C LYS A 39 -1.32 12.54 11.47
N LYS A 40 -2.62 12.24 11.48
CA LYS A 40 -3.09 10.86 11.34
C LYS A 40 -2.69 10.34 9.96
N ILE A 41 -2.14 9.14 9.90
CA ILE A 41 -1.76 8.47 8.66
C ILE A 41 -2.56 7.18 8.48
N ILE A 42 -2.57 6.67 7.26
CA ILE A 42 -3.16 5.38 6.90
C ILE A 42 -2.00 4.47 6.50
N SER A 43 -1.81 3.37 7.24
CA SER A 43 -0.82 2.36 6.91
C SER A 43 -1.28 1.49 5.74
N ALA A 44 -0.32 1.02 4.94
CA ALA A 44 -0.59 0.05 3.89
C ALA A 44 -0.92 -1.32 4.53
N PRO A 45 -2.12 -1.89 4.30
CA PRO A 45 -2.46 -3.19 4.84
C PRO A 45 -1.59 -4.28 4.20
N SER A 46 -1.10 -5.21 5.02
CA SER A 46 -0.26 -6.34 4.57
C SER A 46 -1.01 -7.68 4.58
N PHE A 47 -2.34 -7.65 4.42
CA PHE A 47 -3.16 -8.86 4.36
C PHE A 47 -3.76 -9.01 2.96
N ARG A 48 -3.91 -10.27 2.56
CA ARG A 48 -4.67 -10.65 1.36
C ARG A 48 -5.95 -11.33 1.79
N LEU A 49 -7.04 -11.02 1.11
CA LEU A 49 -8.28 -11.77 1.23
C LEU A 49 -8.22 -12.97 0.29
N GLU A 50 -8.23 -14.17 0.83
CA GLU A 50 -8.32 -15.41 0.05
C GLU A 50 -9.79 -15.77 -0.19
N GLY A 51 -10.10 -16.35 -1.36
CA GLY A 51 -11.43 -16.86 -1.70
C GLY A 51 -11.97 -16.39 -3.05
N SER A 52 -13.20 -16.80 -3.37
CA SER A 52 -13.92 -16.43 -4.60
C SER A 52 -14.72 -15.13 -4.46
N GLY A 53 -14.32 -14.25 -3.53
CA GLY A 53 -15.00 -12.99 -3.28
C GLY A 53 -14.74 -11.96 -4.39
N TRP A 54 -15.59 -10.95 -4.44
CA TRP A 54 -15.58 -9.88 -5.45
C TRP A 54 -14.20 -9.21 -5.65
N TYR A 55 -13.38 -9.07 -4.59
CA TYR A 55 -12.04 -8.50 -4.68
C TYR A 55 -11.04 -9.37 -5.50
N GLU A 56 -11.15 -10.69 -5.45
CA GLU A 56 -10.28 -11.59 -6.23
C GLU A 56 -10.83 -11.85 -7.64
N THR A 57 -12.15 -11.93 -7.82
CA THR A 57 -12.78 -12.31 -9.09
C THR A 57 -13.08 -11.15 -10.03
N ASP A 58 -13.47 -9.99 -9.51
CA ASP A 58 -14.01 -8.87 -10.29
C ASP A 58 -13.11 -7.63 -10.26
N PHE A 59 -12.52 -7.31 -9.11
CA PHE A 59 -11.68 -6.10 -8.99
C PHE A 59 -10.34 -6.22 -9.74
N LYS A 60 -9.75 -7.42 -9.77
CA LYS A 60 -8.48 -7.67 -10.46
C LYS A 60 -8.73 -8.02 -11.93
N THR A 61 -8.27 -7.15 -12.84
CA THR A 61 -8.35 -7.38 -14.29
C THR A 61 -7.19 -8.26 -14.82
N GLY A 62 -7.49 -9.08 -15.81
CA GLY A 62 -6.53 -9.96 -16.49
C GLY A 62 -6.02 -11.15 -15.65
N ASN A 63 -4.83 -11.65 -15.98
CA ASN A 63 -4.22 -12.85 -15.38
C ASN A 63 -3.65 -12.63 -13.96
N LYS A 64 -4.05 -11.56 -13.26
CA LYS A 64 -3.54 -11.21 -11.93
C LYS A 64 -4.39 -11.75 -10.76
N LYS A 65 -5.37 -12.60 -11.06
CA LYS A 65 -6.21 -13.27 -10.06
C LYS A 65 -5.41 -14.40 -9.42
N ASN A 66 -5.47 -14.55 -8.09
CA ASN A 66 -4.88 -15.71 -7.39
C ASN A 66 -3.37 -15.99 -7.65
N LEU A 67 -2.53 -14.96 -7.80
CA LEU A 67 -1.05 -15.09 -7.94
C LEU A 67 -0.33 -15.53 -6.64
N VAL A 68 -0.73 -16.64 -6.03
CA VAL A 68 -0.12 -17.17 -4.80
C VAL A 68 1.04 -18.10 -5.16
N GLN A 69 2.02 -17.69 -5.97
CA GLN A 69 3.26 -18.50 -6.17
C GLN A 69 4.41 -17.93 -7.02
N SER A 70 4.52 -16.62 -7.29
CA SER A 70 5.57 -16.12 -8.20
C SER A 70 6.88 -15.63 -7.54
N ASP A 71 7.05 -15.71 -6.22
CA ASP A 71 8.18 -15.03 -5.55
C ASP A 71 9.02 -15.91 -4.62
N VAL A 72 9.25 -17.18 -4.99
CA VAL A 72 10.28 -18.02 -4.34
C VAL A 72 11.44 -18.38 -5.28
N LYS A 73 11.44 -17.95 -6.54
CA LYS A 73 12.58 -18.25 -7.44
C LYS A 73 12.87 -17.13 -8.44
N SER A 74 13.52 -16.07 -7.99
CA SER A 74 14.54 -15.38 -8.79
C SER A 74 15.28 -14.32 -7.95
N LYS A 75 16.32 -14.77 -7.24
CA LYS A 75 17.47 -13.93 -6.91
C LYS A 75 18.62 -14.31 -7.85
N LYS A 76 19.04 -13.33 -8.67
CA LYS A 76 20.24 -13.26 -9.54
C LYS A 76 20.13 -14.16 -10.79
N THR A 77 20.29 -13.64 -12.03
CA THR A 77 21.49 -12.95 -12.52
C THR A 77 21.17 -11.98 -13.68
N SER A 78 21.91 -10.87 -13.70
CA SER A 78 21.98 -9.78 -14.68
C SER A 78 22.24 -10.19 -16.16
N LYS A 79 21.60 -9.50 -17.12
CA LYS A 79 22.24 -8.71 -18.21
C LYS A 79 21.22 -8.06 -19.18
N GLU A 80 21.66 -6.92 -19.70
CA GLU A 80 21.10 -5.86 -20.56
C GLU A 80 20.21 -6.19 -21.80
N PRO A 81 19.58 -5.17 -22.43
CA PRO A 81 18.39 -5.26 -23.25
C PRO A 81 18.68 -5.63 -24.71
N LYS A 82 17.71 -6.28 -25.36
CA LYS A 82 17.63 -6.31 -26.84
C LYS A 82 16.32 -5.68 -27.31
N LYS A 83 16.47 -4.53 -27.97
CA LYS A 83 15.55 -4.05 -29.01
C LYS A 83 15.29 -5.17 -30.00
N THR A 84 14.04 -5.34 -30.43
CA THR A 84 13.74 -5.59 -31.84
C THR A 84 12.35 -5.02 -32.15
N GLU A 85 12.33 -4.15 -33.15
CA GLU A 85 11.17 -3.46 -33.70
C GLU A 85 10.26 -4.41 -34.50
N ASN A 86 9.05 -3.88 -34.72
CA ASN A 86 8.20 -4.07 -35.90
C ASN A 86 7.39 -5.38 -36.02
N SER A 87 6.06 -5.25 -35.95
CA SER A 87 5.25 -5.04 -37.17
C SER A 87 3.74 -5.07 -36.86
N LYS A 88 3.08 -3.98 -37.23
CA LYS A 88 1.63 -3.89 -37.48
C LYS A 88 1.29 -4.77 -38.70
N PRO A 89 0.13 -5.44 -38.74
CA PRO A 89 -0.85 -5.01 -39.75
C PRO A 89 -2.31 -5.00 -39.26
N THR A 90 -3.08 -4.20 -40.00
CA THR A 90 -4.50 -3.82 -39.92
C THR A 90 -5.49 -4.86 -40.46
N LYS A 91 -6.75 -4.80 -39.98
CA LYS A 91 -8.06 -4.96 -40.70
C LYS A 91 -9.16 -4.49 -39.69
N LYS A 92 -10.00 -3.46 -39.91
CA LYS A 92 -11.20 -3.33 -40.80
C LYS A 92 -11.98 -4.65 -40.79
N ASP A 93 -13.15 -4.77 -40.17
CA ASP A 93 -14.35 -3.92 -40.23
C ASP A 93 -14.91 -3.43 -38.89
#